data_AF-A0A817IBQ4-F1
#
_entry.id   AF-A0A817IBQ4-F1
#
_cell.length_a   1.000
_cell.length_b   1.000
_cell.length_c   1.000
_cell.angle_alpha   90.00
_cell.angle_beta   90.00
_cell.angle_gamma   90.00
#
_symmetry.space_group_name_H-M   'P 1'
#
loop_
_entity.id
_entity.type
_entity.pdbx_description
1 polymer ?
#
loop_
_entity_poly.entity_id
_entity_poly.type
_entity_poly.pdbx_seq_one_letter_code
_entity_poly.pdbx_strand_id
1 'polypeptide(L)'
;MRGDEHKMQSHELELVDEETTKNEFKSFINEDEGNHQQYLAFTFKHDLLKATEYTIQVPEGCPSAEGPLKTRSEWSANFETYEPLKIIYWFPNKEDTYQHTATPGKSWSLTFNNSLDHSTIKKSIFKFEPEKKVLLGIEHIEYNDRKILIHNDSQPNTVYTLLIQSGILKDIHGQTLEHDHSDQPIQFHVDDLNTPLYGTLRGESDNDGTLTAWVTDLMTGAPIHQATVSILNQKKVTNQQGLCTIERCKAKIVKRRGEEEEEEDREDEILIVEKDGDLCMEVNIYPSAKADDVYVWHVFNDRGLYRPKEDVHIKGYVRLLKIEGEAKVPTYAQGIIDYTIYDSRHEELQQSKVKLSRYGTFDIKFILPDNANLGKV
;
A
#
# COMPACT_ATOMS: atom_id res chain seq x y z
N MET A 1 12.79 2.79 -42.10
CA MET A 1 11.40 3.11 -42.47
C MET A 1 10.72 1.81 -42.84
N ARG A 2 10.14 1.09 -41.87
CA ARG A 2 9.14 0.06 -42.16
C ARG A 2 7.81 0.81 -42.15
N GLY A 3 7.09 0.76 -43.27
CA GLY A 3 5.72 1.24 -43.32
C GLY A 3 4.87 0.17 -42.65
N ASP A 4 4.31 0.50 -41.49
CA ASP A 4 3.30 -0.35 -40.88
C ASP A 4 2.02 -0.16 -41.68
N GLU A 5 1.66 -1.19 -42.47
CA GLU A 5 0.37 -1.24 -43.15
C GLU A 5 -0.73 -1.46 -42.09
N HIS A 6 -1.37 -0.37 -41.65
CA HIS A 6 -2.58 -0.45 -40.84
C HIS A 6 -3.68 -1.13 -41.66
N LYS A 7 -3.92 -2.42 -41.40
CA LYS A 7 -4.99 -3.17 -42.05
C LYS A 7 -6.32 -2.82 -41.37
N MET A 8 -7.14 -2.00 -42.01
CA MET A 8 -8.50 -1.76 -41.54
C MET A 8 -9.29 -3.07 -41.55
N GLN A 9 -9.72 -3.51 -40.36
CA GLN A 9 -10.60 -4.67 -40.19
C GLN A 9 -11.95 -4.18 -39.64
N SER A 10 -13.03 -4.69 -40.20
CA SER A 10 -14.37 -4.44 -39.68
C SER A 10 -14.73 -5.54 -38.69
N HIS A 11 -15.00 -5.15 -37.44
CA HIS A 11 -15.51 -6.06 -36.42
C HIS A 11 -16.97 -5.74 -36.13
N GLU A 12 -17.81 -6.75 -35.99
CA GLU A 12 -19.18 -6.55 -35.52
C GLU A 12 -19.17 -6.25 -34.02
N LEU A 13 -19.92 -5.20 -33.67
CA LEU A 13 -20.15 -4.79 -32.29
C LEU A 13 -21.56 -5.20 -31.86
N GLU A 14 -21.72 -5.41 -30.57
CA GLU A 14 -23.03 -5.52 -29.93
C GLU A 14 -23.07 -4.66 -28.67
N LEU A 15 -24.26 -4.16 -28.34
CA LEU A 15 -24.44 -3.37 -27.12
C LEU A 15 -24.33 -4.28 -25.92
N VAL A 16 -23.61 -3.82 -24.90
CA VAL A 16 -23.60 -4.48 -23.60
C VAL A 16 -24.93 -4.20 -22.92
N ASP A 17 -25.50 -5.21 -22.25
CA ASP A 17 -26.77 -5.04 -21.55
C ASP A 17 -26.62 -4.09 -20.34
N GLU A 18 -27.74 -3.50 -19.92
CA GLU A 18 -27.76 -2.46 -18.90
C GLU A 18 -27.31 -2.98 -17.51
N GLU A 19 -27.57 -4.25 -17.20
CA GLU A 19 -27.19 -4.86 -15.92
C GLU A 19 -25.67 -5.06 -15.85
N THR A 20 -25.08 -5.65 -16.88
CA THR A 20 -23.63 -5.81 -17.01
C THR A 20 -22.93 -4.45 -16.98
N THR A 21 -23.45 -3.46 -17.71
CA THR A 21 -22.89 -2.11 -17.76
C THR A 21 -22.86 -1.45 -16.38
N LYS A 22 -23.96 -1.56 -15.61
CA LYS A 22 -24.04 -1.00 -14.25
C LYS A 22 -23.11 -1.67 -13.25
N ASN A 23 -22.84 -2.96 -13.44
CA ASN A 23 -21.98 -3.72 -12.54
C ASN A 23 -20.49 -3.47 -12.84
N GLU A 24 -20.09 -3.59 -14.11
CA GLU A 24 -18.68 -3.47 -14.51
C GLU A 24 -18.18 -2.03 -14.51
N PHE A 25 -19.02 -1.06 -14.90
CA PHE A 25 -18.64 0.35 -15.01
C PHE A 25 -19.20 1.21 -13.87
N LYS A 26 -19.56 0.60 -12.74
CA LYS A 26 -20.17 1.28 -11.59
C LYS A 26 -19.35 2.48 -11.11
N SER A 27 -18.03 2.36 -11.07
CA SER A 27 -17.14 3.45 -10.65
C SER A 27 -17.26 4.66 -11.58
N PHE A 28 -17.17 4.43 -12.89
CA PHE A 28 -17.30 5.48 -13.91
C PHE A 28 -18.68 6.14 -13.89
N ILE A 29 -19.74 5.35 -13.75
CA ILE A 29 -21.13 5.85 -13.69
C ILE A 29 -21.33 6.71 -12.43
N ASN A 30 -20.82 6.26 -11.27
CA ASN A 30 -20.96 6.99 -10.01
C ASN A 30 -20.11 8.26 -9.96
N GLU A 31 -18.92 8.25 -10.59
CA GLU A 31 -18.05 9.43 -10.68
C GLU A 31 -18.68 10.56 -11.52
N ASP A 32 -19.55 10.21 -12.47
CA ASP A 32 -20.21 11.18 -13.35
C ASP A 32 -21.66 11.51 -12.94
N GLU A 33 -22.11 11.06 -11.75
CA GLU A 33 -23.44 11.40 -11.20
C GLU A 33 -23.61 12.92 -11.10
N GLY A 34 -24.40 13.51 -12.01
CA GLY A 34 -24.75 14.94 -12.05
C GLY A 34 -24.30 15.69 -13.30
N ASN A 35 -23.46 15.10 -14.17
CA ASN A 35 -22.95 15.76 -15.38
C ASN A 35 -23.77 15.52 -16.66
N HIS A 36 -24.87 14.77 -16.57
CA HIS A 36 -25.76 14.45 -17.70
C HIS A 36 -25.06 13.85 -18.93
N GLN A 37 -23.88 13.22 -18.79
CA GLN A 37 -23.25 12.53 -19.91
C GLN A 37 -23.97 11.22 -20.21
N GLN A 38 -23.92 10.81 -21.47
CA GLN A 38 -24.44 9.54 -21.95
C GLN A 38 -23.25 8.71 -22.45
N TYR A 39 -23.17 7.46 -22.01
CA TYR A 39 -22.13 6.53 -22.41
C TYR A 39 -22.71 5.45 -23.30
N LEU A 40 -21.94 5.04 -24.31
CA LEU A 40 -22.25 3.88 -25.14
C LEU A 40 -21.33 2.73 -24.73
N ALA A 41 -21.90 1.65 -24.20
CA ALA A 41 -21.16 0.43 -23.89
C ALA A 41 -21.41 -0.61 -24.99
N PHE A 42 -20.33 -1.10 -25.59
CA PHE A 42 -20.39 -2.14 -26.62
C PHE A 42 -19.24 -3.14 -26.41
N THR A 43 -19.44 -4.35 -26.92
CA THR A 43 -18.43 -5.40 -26.98
C THR A 43 -18.30 -5.94 -28.41
N PHE A 44 -17.22 -6.66 -28.68
CA PHE A 44 -16.97 -7.29 -29.97
C PHE A 44 -17.68 -8.66 -30.02
N LYS A 45 -18.45 -8.94 -31.07
CA LYS A 45 -19.12 -10.24 -31.25
C LYS A 45 -18.16 -11.40 -31.54
N HIS A 46 -16.95 -11.06 -31.94
CA HIS A 46 -15.92 -12.01 -32.32
C HIS A 46 -14.63 -11.68 -31.60
N ASP A 47 -13.91 -12.73 -31.22
CA ASP A 47 -12.61 -12.59 -30.58
C ASP A 47 -11.67 -11.75 -31.43
N LEU A 48 -11.04 -10.79 -30.77
CA LEU A 48 -9.95 -10.02 -31.35
C LEU A 48 -8.68 -10.87 -31.41
N LEU A 49 -7.76 -10.50 -32.29
CA LEU A 49 -6.42 -11.05 -32.29
C LEU A 49 -5.74 -10.65 -30.97
N LYS A 50 -5.02 -11.59 -30.36
CA LYS A 50 -4.23 -11.37 -29.14
C LYS A 50 -2.95 -10.59 -29.46
N ALA A 51 -2.35 -9.95 -28.46
CA ALA A 51 -1.13 -9.14 -28.61
C ALA A 51 -1.19 -8.21 -29.84
N THR A 52 -2.33 -7.53 -30.01
CA THR A 52 -2.62 -6.70 -31.18
C THR A 52 -3.14 -5.35 -30.74
N GLU A 53 -2.55 -4.28 -31.25
CA GLU A 53 -3.04 -2.92 -31.09
C GLU A 53 -4.23 -2.68 -32.05
N TYR A 54 -5.31 -2.15 -31.49
CA TYR A 54 -6.52 -1.77 -32.19
C TYR A 54 -6.80 -0.29 -31.99
N THR A 55 -7.19 0.39 -33.08
CA THR A 55 -7.74 1.74 -33.05
C THR A 55 -9.23 1.67 -33.35
N ILE A 56 -10.05 2.14 -32.42
CA ILE A 56 -11.46 2.42 -32.67
C ILE A 56 -11.54 3.84 -33.22
N GLN A 57 -12.25 4.01 -34.34
CA GLN A 57 -12.48 5.32 -34.95
C GLN A 57 -13.98 5.53 -35.20
N VAL A 58 -14.47 6.70 -34.81
CA VAL A 58 -15.78 7.23 -35.17
C VAL A 58 -15.55 8.48 -36.01
N PRO A 59 -15.63 8.38 -37.35
CA PRO A 59 -15.36 9.50 -38.24
C PRO A 59 -16.26 10.72 -38.00
N GLU A 60 -15.83 11.88 -38.50
CA GLU A 60 -16.70 13.05 -38.62
C GLU A 60 -17.92 12.74 -39.52
N GLY A 61 -19.10 13.21 -39.15
CA GLY A 61 -20.32 13.04 -39.92
C GLY A 61 -21.09 11.72 -39.67
N CYS A 62 -20.67 10.91 -38.69
CA CYS A 62 -21.38 9.69 -38.29
C CYS A 62 -22.80 10.02 -37.77
N PRO A 63 -23.85 9.37 -38.30
CA PRO A 63 -25.23 9.57 -37.88
C PRO A 63 -25.53 8.87 -36.54
N SER A 64 -26.50 9.41 -35.78
CA SER A 64 -27.05 8.78 -34.57
C SER A 64 -28.44 8.19 -34.84
N ALA A 65 -28.77 7.09 -34.15
CA ALA A 65 -30.12 6.54 -34.13
C ALA A 65 -31.08 7.36 -33.25
N GLU A 66 -30.56 8.20 -32.36
CA GLU A 66 -31.34 8.97 -31.37
C GLU A 66 -31.72 10.37 -31.86
N GLY A 67 -31.12 10.86 -32.94
CA GLY A 67 -31.40 12.20 -33.45
C GLY A 67 -30.63 12.60 -34.71
N PRO A 68 -30.95 13.78 -35.27
CA PRO A 68 -30.43 14.22 -36.58
C PRO A 68 -28.99 14.77 -36.54
N LEU A 69 -28.43 14.98 -35.35
CA LEU A 69 -27.09 15.53 -35.17
C LEU A 69 -26.04 14.46 -35.46
N LYS A 70 -24.97 14.87 -36.16
CA LYS A 70 -23.83 14.03 -36.52
C LYS A 70 -22.61 14.39 -35.69
N THR A 71 -21.64 13.48 -35.60
CA THR A 71 -20.32 13.80 -35.03
C THR A 71 -19.69 14.98 -35.78
N ARG A 72 -19.13 15.95 -35.03
CA ARG A 72 -18.55 17.20 -35.58
C ARG A 72 -17.06 17.10 -35.91
N SER A 73 -16.42 16.04 -35.45
CA SER A 73 -15.02 15.72 -35.67
C SER A 73 -14.83 14.22 -35.49
N GLU A 74 -13.71 13.68 -35.99
CA GLU A 74 -13.32 12.31 -35.68
C GLU A 74 -13.08 12.15 -34.17
N TRP A 75 -13.54 11.03 -33.63
CA TRP A 75 -13.15 10.52 -32.33
C TRP A 75 -12.39 9.21 -32.52
N SER A 76 -11.29 9.03 -31.81
CA SER A 76 -10.52 7.78 -31.86
C SER A 76 -9.99 7.39 -30.49
N ALA A 77 -9.84 6.09 -30.28
CA ALA A 77 -9.25 5.50 -29.09
C ALA A 77 -8.42 4.28 -29.48
N ASN A 78 -7.26 4.11 -28.84
CA ASN A 78 -6.39 2.94 -29.04
C ASN A 78 -6.43 2.04 -27.81
N PHE A 79 -6.37 0.74 -28.04
CA PHE A 79 -6.16 -0.25 -27.00
C PHE A 79 -5.37 -1.43 -27.55
N GLU A 80 -4.75 -2.19 -26.66
CA GLU A 80 -4.03 -3.41 -27.02
C GLU A 80 -4.69 -4.60 -26.32
N THR A 81 -4.85 -5.70 -27.06
CA THR A 81 -5.30 -6.95 -26.46
C THR A 81 -4.17 -7.61 -25.67
N TYR A 82 -4.54 -8.37 -24.62
CA TYR A 82 -3.56 -9.01 -23.75
C TYR A 82 -2.54 -9.86 -24.52
N GLU A 83 -1.28 -9.80 -24.09
CA GLU A 83 -0.22 -10.63 -24.62
C GLU A 83 -0.31 -12.08 -24.06
N PRO A 84 0.43 -13.06 -24.64
CA PRO A 84 0.63 -14.35 -23.99
C PRO A 84 1.16 -14.19 -22.56
N LEU A 85 0.69 -15.01 -21.62
CA LEU A 85 1.11 -14.96 -20.23
C LEU A 85 2.61 -15.27 -20.10
N LYS A 86 3.36 -14.34 -19.51
CA LYS A 86 4.81 -14.41 -19.30
C LYS A 86 5.20 -13.94 -17.90
N ILE A 87 6.32 -14.45 -17.40
CA ILE A 87 7.02 -13.84 -16.27
C ILE A 87 7.88 -12.72 -16.85
N ILE A 88 7.62 -11.49 -16.41
CA ILE A 88 8.34 -10.30 -16.88
C ILE A 88 9.43 -9.88 -15.91
N TYR A 89 9.36 -10.34 -14.66
CA TYR A 89 10.36 -10.02 -13.64
C TYR A 89 10.31 -11.03 -12.49
N TRP A 90 11.43 -11.21 -11.81
CA TRP A 90 11.52 -11.94 -10.56
C TRP A 90 12.51 -11.26 -9.62
N PHE A 91 12.39 -11.54 -8.33
CA PHE A 91 13.22 -10.95 -7.28
C PHE A 91 13.54 -11.98 -6.18
N PRO A 92 14.78 -12.05 -5.66
CA PRO A 92 15.98 -11.34 -6.15
C PRO A 92 16.37 -11.80 -7.56
N ASN A 93 17.10 -10.95 -8.29
CA ASN A 93 17.59 -11.24 -9.64
C ASN A 93 18.98 -10.66 -9.83
N LYS A 94 19.93 -11.44 -10.34
CA LYS A 94 21.32 -11.01 -10.57
C LYS A 94 21.47 -9.83 -11.52
N GLU A 95 20.51 -9.62 -12.39
CA GLU A 95 20.49 -8.49 -13.33
C GLU A 95 19.83 -7.23 -12.72
N ASP A 96 19.30 -7.30 -11.49
CA ASP A 96 18.66 -6.18 -10.79
C ASP A 96 19.68 -5.23 -10.16
N THR A 97 19.68 -3.96 -10.57
CA THR A 97 20.70 -2.98 -10.17
C THR A 97 20.75 -2.64 -8.67
N TYR A 98 19.72 -2.98 -7.89
CA TYR A 98 19.64 -2.62 -6.47
C TYR A 98 19.87 -3.80 -5.54
N GLN A 99 19.31 -4.97 -5.85
CA GLN A 99 19.44 -6.15 -5.01
C GLN A 99 19.56 -7.43 -5.84
N HIS A 100 20.81 -7.82 -6.11
CA HIS A 100 21.19 -9.00 -6.89
C HIS A 100 20.89 -10.35 -6.19
N THR A 101 20.76 -10.33 -4.86
CA THR A 101 20.77 -11.50 -3.99
C THR A 101 19.84 -11.31 -2.79
N ALA A 102 19.48 -12.42 -2.13
CA ALA A 102 18.68 -12.40 -0.91
C ALA A 102 19.43 -13.02 0.26
N THR A 103 19.17 -12.50 1.47
CA THR A 103 19.54 -13.19 2.70
C THR A 103 18.75 -14.49 2.84
N PRO A 104 19.29 -15.51 3.53
CA PRO A 104 18.57 -16.75 3.82
C PRO A 104 17.17 -16.52 4.39
N GLY A 105 16.18 -17.24 3.87
CA GLY A 105 14.78 -17.17 4.30
C GLY A 105 13.98 -15.94 3.83
N LYS A 106 14.61 -14.94 3.19
CA LYS A 106 13.89 -13.78 2.65
C LYS A 106 13.03 -14.19 1.46
N SER A 107 11.76 -13.76 1.45
CA SER A 107 10.79 -14.13 0.42
C SER A 107 11.22 -13.69 -0.97
N TRP A 108 10.93 -14.52 -1.96
CA TRP A 108 11.15 -14.22 -3.38
C TRP A 108 9.84 -13.79 -4.03
N SER A 109 9.90 -13.20 -5.21
CA SER A 109 8.69 -12.87 -5.96
C SER A 109 8.82 -13.06 -7.46
N LEU A 110 7.68 -13.33 -8.10
CA LEU A 110 7.50 -13.39 -9.55
C LEU A 110 6.45 -12.35 -9.95
N THR A 111 6.70 -11.62 -11.02
CA THR A 111 5.78 -10.65 -11.60
C THR A 111 5.45 -11.06 -13.04
N PHE A 112 4.16 -10.99 -13.39
CA PHE A 112 3.61 -11.41 -14.67
C PHE A 112 3.06 -10.22 -15.47
N ASN A 113 2.99 -10.34 -16.79
CA ASN A 113 2.38 -9.30 -17.65
C ASN A 113 0.86 -9.25 -17.56
N ASN A 114 0.20 -10.36 -17.21
CA ASN A 114 -1.25 -10.47 -17.09
C ASN A 114 -1.68 -10.84 -15.67
N SER A 115 -2.91 -10.46 -15.32
CA SER A 115 -3.56 -10.83 -14.05
C SER A 115 -3.80 -12.33 -13.97
N LEU A 116 -3.46 -12.94 -12.83
CA LEU A 116 -3.48 -14.38 -12.67
C LEU A 116 -4.85 -14.90 -12.21
N ASP A 117 -5.23 -16.10 -12.67
CA ASP A 117 -6.33 -16.84 -12.06
C ASP A 117 -5.83 -17.49 -10.77
N HIS A 118 -6.16 -16.86 -9.64
CA HIS A 118 -5.73 -17.28 -8.30
C HIS A 118 -6.12 -18.72 -7.97
N SER A 119 -7.20 -19.25 -8.57
CA SER A 119 -7.64 -20.63 -8.33
C SER A 119 -6.68 -21.68 -8.89
N THR A 120 -5.82 -21.30 -9.84
CA THR A 120 -4.82 -22.17 -10.46
C THR A 120 -3.47 -22.15 -9.75
N ILE A 121 -3.25 -21.18 -8.85
CA ILE A 121 -1.99 -21.02 -8.12
C ILE A 121 -1.91 -22.07 -7.01
N LYS A 122 -1.14 -23.13 -7.27
CA LYS A 122 -0.95 -24.24 -6.33
C LYS A 122 0.52 -24.41 -6.01
N LYS A 123 0.84 -24.58 -4.72
CA LYS A 123 2.24 -24.82 -4.25
C LYS A 123 2.97 -25.90 -5.07
N SER A 124 2.28 -26.95 -5.50
CA SER A 124 2.84 -28.10 -6.24
C SER A 124 3.39 -27.77 -7.64
N ILE A 125 2.99 -26.65 -8.25
CA ILE A 125 3.45 -26.27 -9.59
C ILE A 125 4.82 -25.59 -9.57
N PHE A 126 5.27 -25.14 -8.38
CA PHE A 126 6.56 -24.52 -8.15
C PHE A 126 7.51 -25.56 -7.56
N LYS A 127 8.54 -25.92 -8.33
CA LYS A 127 9.61 -26.81 -7.88
C LYS A 127 10.93 -26.05 -7.90
N PHE A 128 11.83 -26.45 -7.02
CA PHE A 128 13.12 -25.77 -6.88
C PHE A 128 14.24 -26.78 -6.84
N GLU A 129 15.39 -26.40 -7.41
CA GLU A 129 16.62 -27.16 -7.32
C GLU A 129 17.70 -26.27 -6.68
N PRO A 130 18.32 -26.69 -5.54
CA PRO A 130 18.10 -27.95 -4.82
C PRO A 130 16.74 -28.02 -4.08
N GLU A 131 16.11 -29.21 -4.08
CA GLU A 131 14.71 -29.39 -3.63
C GLU A 131 14.51 -29.32 -2.10
N LYS A 132 15.55 -29.60 -1.30
CA LYS A 132 15.38 -29.77 0.15
C LYS A 132 14.94 -28.47 0.84
N LYS A 133 13.71 -28.51 1.36
CA LYS A 133 13.10 -27.57 2.32
C LYS A 133 13.04 -26.11 1.91
N VAL A 134 13.26 -25.78 0.64
CA VAL A 134 13.23 -24.38 0.22
C VAL A 134 11.84 -23.78 0.27
N LEU A 135 10.77 -24.47 -0.14
CA LEU A 135 9.45 -23.84 -0.26
C LEU A 135 8.57 -24.02 0.99
N LEU A 136 8.39 -22.95 1.76
CA LEU A 136 7.46 -22.91 2.90
C LEU A 136 6.02 -22.65 2.44
N GLY A 137 5.82 -21.68 1.54
CA GLY A 137 4.48 -21.30 1.09
C GLY A 137 4.48 -20.40 -0.15
N ILE A 138 3.29 -20.23 -0.72
CA ILE A 138 3.02 -19.30 -1.81
C ILE A 138 1.92 -18.35 -1.34
N GLU A 139 2.13 -17.06 -1.56
CA GLU A 139 1.17 -16.00 -1.27
C GLU A 139 0.88 -15.23 -2.57
N HIS A 140 -0.39 -14.91 -2.79
CA HIS A 140 -0.81 -13.98 -3.84
C HIS A 140 -1.12 -12.64 -3.17
N ILE A 141 -0.74 -11.53 -3.82
CA ILE A 141 -1.00 -10.21 -3.27
C ILE A 141 -2.39 -9.75 -3.73
N GLU A 142 -3.35 -9.62 -2.81
CA GLU A 142 -4.74 -9.25 -3.16
C GLU A 142 -4.85 -7.93 -3.94
N TYR A 143 -3.98 -6.96 -3.65
CA TYR A 143 -3.94 -5.67 -4.34
C TYR A 143 -3.06 -5.65 -5.60
N ASN A 144 -2.40 -6.77 -5.93
CA ASN A 144 -1.58 -6.93 -7.13
C ASN A 144 -1.70 -8.37 -7.65
N ASP A 145 -2.73 -8.59 -8.45
CA ASP A 145 -3.11 -9.87 -9.09
C ASP A 145 -2.08 -10.39 -10.12
N ARG A 146 -1.00 -9.64 -10.38
CA ARG A 146 0.11 -10.00 -11.26
C ARG A 146 1.35 -10.47 -10.51
N LYS A 147 1.30 -10.58 -9.18
CA LYS A 147 2.48 -10.87 -8.36
C LYS A 147 2.27 -12.06 -7.43
N ILE A 148 3.26 -12.95 -7.40
CA ILE A 148 3.34 -14.09 -6.49
C ILE A 148 4.52 -13.88 -5.54
N LEU A 149 4.30 -14.06 -4.24
CA LEU A 149 5.35 -14.20 -3.23
C LEU A 149 5.62 -15.67 -2.92
N ILE A 150 6.90 -15.97 -2.73
CA ILE A 150 7.42 -17.31 -2.45
C ILE A 150 8.15 -17.25 -1.11
N HIS A 151 7.51 -17.82 -0.09
CA HIS A 151 8.06 -17.92 1.25
C HIS A 151 8.96 -19.15 1.33
N ASN A 152 10.19 -18.97 1.81
CA ASN A 152 11.21 -20.00 1.73
C ASN A 152 12.07 -20.15 3.01
N ASP A 153 12.73 -21.30 3.13
CA ASP A 153 13.73 -21.62 4.17
C ASP A 153 15.09 -21.89 3.49
N SER A 154 15.47 -20.97 2.59
CA SER A 154 16.67 -21.08 1.78
C SER A 154 17.95 -21.07 2.63
N GLN A 155 18.95 -21.81 2.15
CA GLN A 155 20.25 -21.92 2.81
C GLN A 155 21.24 -20.89 2.24
N PRO A 156 22.18 -20.37 3.05
CA PRO A 156 23.21 -19.44 2.60
C PRO A 156 24.06 -20.06 1.48
N ASN A 157 24.71 -19.21 0.68
CA ASN A 157 25.62 -19.62 -0.40
C ASN A 157 25.02 -20.63 -1.39
N THR A 158 23.71 -20.57 -1.61
CA THR A 158 22.99 -21.53 -2.44
C THR A 158 22.27 -20.80 -3.57
N VAL A 159 22.30 -21.40 -4.76
CA VAL A 159 21.52 -20.94 -5.91
C VAL A 159 20.33 -21.86 -6.08
N TYR A 160 19.12 -21.30 -6.07
CA TYR A 160 17.89 -22.03 -6.29
C TYR A 160 17.36 -21.75 -7.69
N THR A 161 17.24 -22.79 -8.51
CA THR A 161 16.61 -22.72 -9.82
C THR A 161 15.14 -23.09 -9.69
N LEU A 162 14.24 -22.22 -10.16
CA LEU A 162 12.81 -22.47 -10.19
C LEU A 162 12.41 -23.20 -11.48
N LEU A 163 11.64 -24.27 -11.30
CA LEU A 163 10.99 -25.04 -12.34
C LEU A 163 9.48 -24.90 -12.16
N ILE A 164 8.80 -24.33 -13.16
CA ILE A 164 7.35 -24.07 -13.10
C ILE A 164 6.63 -25.00 -14.07
N GLN A 165 5.55 -25.64 -13.61
CA GLN A 165 4.66 -26.39 -14.50
C GLN A 165 3.77 -25.41 -15.29
N SER A 166 4.32 -24.87 -16.38
CA SER A 166 3.71 -23.80 -17.20
C SER A 166 2.29 -24.09 -17.68
N GLY A 167 1.98 -25.35 -18.02
CA GLY A 167 0.65 -25.78 -18.48
C GLY A 167 -0.47 -25.78 -17.43
N ILE A 168 -0.19 -25.45 -16.17
CA ILE A 168 -1.19 -25.44 -15.08
C ILE A 168 -1.53 -24.02 -14.63
N LEU A 169 -0.53 -23.14 -14.52
CA LEU A 169 -0.73 -21.75 -14.11
C LEU A 169 -1.46 -20.98 -15.22
N LYS A 170 -2.57 -20.30 -14.88
CA LYS A 170 -3.35 -19.54 -15.85
C LYS A 170 -3.50 -18.07 -15.48
N ASP A 171 -3.73 -17.25 -16.49
CA ASP A 171 -4.27 -15.90 -16.32
C ASP A 171 -5.80 -15.88 -16.29
N ILE A 172 -6.39 -14.72 -15.97
CA ILE A 172 -7.85 -14.52 -15.97
C ILE A 172 -8.50 -14.70 -17.35
N HIS A 173 -7.70 -14.71 -18.42
CA HIS A 173 -8.13 -14.97 -19.79
C HIS A 173 -8.01 -16.46 -20.18
N GLY A 174 -7.61 -17.32 -19.23
CA GLY A 174 -7.49 -18.77 -19.40
C GLY A 174 -6.21 -19.22 -20.11
N GLN A 175 -5.28 -18.32 -20.40
CA GLN A 175 -4.00 -18.63 -21.05
C GLN A 175 -3.05 -19.28 -20.05
N THR A 176 -2.33 -20.31 -20.48
CA THR A 176 -1.24 -20.88 -19.69
C THR A 176 0.06 -20.10 -19.91
N LEU A 177 0.99 -20.21 -18.97
CA LEU A 177 2.31 -19.59 -19.08
C LEU A 177 3.00 -20.07 -20.37
N GLU A 178 3.45 -19.15 -21.22
CA GLU A 178 3.98 -19.46 -22.55
C GLU A 178 5.29 -20.26 -22.49
N HIS A 179 6.10 -20.00 -21.46
CA HIS A 179 7.41 -20.64 -21.27
C HIS A 179 7.58 -21.14 -19.84
N ASP A 180 8.15 -22.33 -19.68
CA ASP A 180 8.57 -22.88 -18.38
C ASP A 180 9.95 -22.37 -17.94
N HIS A 181 10.55 -21.46 -18.72
CA HIS A 181 11.90 -20.93 -18.51
C HIS A 181 13.01 -22.01 -18.58
N SER A 182 12.81 -23.10 -19.33
CA SER A 182 13.82 -24.16 -19.47
C SER A 182 15.16 -23.66 -20.04
N ASP A 183 15.13 -22.73 -21.01
CA ASP A 183 16.31 -22.22 -21.71
C ASP A 183 17.00 -21.06 -20.98
N GLN A 184 16.22 -20.31 -20.17
CA GLN A 184 16.70 -19.22 -19.32
C GLN A 184 16.13 -19.42 -17.91
N PRO A 185 16.74 -20.29 -17.11
CA PRO A 185 16.21 -20.67 -15.81
C PRO A 185 16.09 -19.48 -14.87
N ILE A 186 14.96 -19.40 -14.17
CA ILE A 186 14.78 -18.42 -13.10
C ILE A 186 15.62 -18.85 -11.92
N GLN A 187 16.60 -18.04 -11.54
CA GLN A 187 17.53 -18.35 -10.45
C GLN A 187 17.45 -17.31 -9.34
N PHE A 188 17.37 -17.80 -8.11
CA PHE A 188 17.44 -17.01 -6.89
C PHE A 188 18.77 -17.27 -6.21
N HIS A 189 19.59 -16.24 -6.10
CA HIS A 189 20.91 -16.30 -5.48
C HIS A 189 20.80 -15.89 -4.00
N VAL A 190 21.22 -16.78 -3.12
CA VAL A 190 21.21 -16.54 -1.68
C VAL A 190 22.62 -16.25 -1.21
N ASP A 191 22.76 -15.13 -0.51
CA ASP A 191 24.04 -14.64 -0.02
C ASP A 191 24.68 -15.56 1.02
N ASP A 192 25.97 -15.33 1.25
CA ASP A 192 26.65 -15.86 2.42
C ASP A 192 26.01 -15.29 3.69
N LEU A 193 25.96 -16.11 4.73
CA LEU A 193 25.60 -15.68 6.09
C LEU A 193 26.68 -14.77 6.71
N ASN A 194 27.79 -14.53 6.00
CA ASN A 194 28.81 -13.51 6.29
C ASN A 194 28.32 -12.06 6.05
N THR A 195 27.02 -11.82 6.17
CA THR A 195 26.55 -10.46 6.37
C THR A 195 27.09 -10.00 7.73
N PRO A 196 27.81 -8.86 7.82
CA PRO A 196 28.17 -8.30 9.13
C PRO A 196 26.90 -8.18 9.96
N LEU A 197 26.99 -8.50 11.25
CA LEU A 197 25.90 -8.49 12.24
C LEU A 197 24.69 -7.67 11.77
N TYR A 198 23.64 -8.35 11.28
CA TYR A 198 22.29 -7.79 11.36
C TYR A 198 21.82 -7.98 12.81
N GLY A 199 22.40 -7.20 13.73
CA GLY A 199 21.77 -7.03 15.03
C GLY A 199 20.41 -6.37 14.79
N THR A 200 19.32 -6.97 15.27
CA THR A 200 18.12 -6.16 15.44
C THR A 200 18.40 -5.24 16.61
N LEU A 201 18.92 -4.05 16.33
CA LEU A 201 19.10 -3.01 17.32
C LEU A 201 17.73 -2.39 17.61
N ARG A 202 16.96 -3.06 18.47
CA ARG A 202 15.80 -2.41 19.09
C ARG A 202 16.30 -1.51 20.21
N GLY A 203 16.51 -0.26 19.86
CA GLY A 203 16.48 0.81 20.84
C GLY A 203 15.05 1.04 21.29
N GLU A 204 14.67 0.51 22.45
CA GLU A 204 13.51 1.08 23.13
C GLU A 204 13.99 2.34 23.85
N SER A 205 13.43 3.48 23.46
CA SER A 205 13.65 4.72 24.18
C SER A 205 12.73 4.70 25.39
N ASP A 206 13.32 4.66 26.58
CA ASP A 206 12.57 4.96 27.78
C ASP A 206 12.30 6.47 27.82
N ASN A 207 11.16 6.85 28.41
CA ASN A 207 10.66 8.24 28.47
C ASN A 207 11.59 9.21 29.25
N ASP A 208 12.71 8.73 29.79
CA ASP A 208 13.69 9.49 30.58
C ASP A 208 14.82 10.09 29.74
N GLY A 209 14.87 9.80 28.44
CA GLY A 209 15.94 10.24 27.56
C GLY A 209 17.08 9.24 27.47
N THR A 210 16.83 7.96 27.76
CA THR A 210 17.81 6.89 27.59
C THR A 210 17.47 5.97 26.41
N LEU A 211 18.48 5.29 25.89
CA LEU A 211 18.42 4.27 24.86
C LEU A 211 18.98 2.97 25.44
N THR A 212 18.18 1.90 25.44
CA THR A 212 18.67 0.57 25.79
C THR A 212 18.95 -0.24 24.53
N ALA A 213 20.20 -0.69 24.38
CA ALA A 213 20.61 -1.59 23.30
C ALA A 213 20.67 -3.03 23.82
N TRP A 214 20.05 -3.95 23.07
CA TRP A 214 20.18 -5.39 23.26
C TRP A 214 20.97 -6.00 22.11
N VAL A 215 22.14 -6.56 22.40
CA VAL A 215 23.06 -7.13 21.42
C VAL A 215 23.04 -8.65 21.54
N THR A 216 22.72 -9.30 20.42
CA THR A 216 22.63 -10.75 20.32
C THR A 216 23.45 -11.27 19.14
N ASP A 217 23.90 -12.51 19.25
CA ASP A 217 24.39 -13.30 18.12
C ASP A 217 23.25 -13.51 17.13
N LEU A 218 23.47 -13.22 15.85
CA LEU A 218 22.43 -13.27 14.83
C LEU A 218 21.93 -14.70 14.57
N MET A 219 22.84 -15.67 14.58
CA MET A 219 22.50 -17.07 14.23
C MET A 219 21.70 -17.74 15.35
N THR A 220 22.09 -17.49 16.59
CA THR A 220 21.59 -18.22 17.76
C THR A 220 20.59 -17.41 18.59
N GLY A 221 20.54 -16.09 18.41
CA GLY A 221 19.80 -15.18 19.28
C GLY A 221 20.39 -15.05 20.70
N ALA A 222 21.57 -15.62 20.94
CA ALA A 222 22.20 -15.60 22.27
C ALA A 222 22.73 -14.21 22.62
N PRO A 223 22.64 -13.76 23.88
CA PRO A 223 23.15 -12.45 24.30
C PRO A 223 24.68 -12.34 24.17
N ILE A 224 25.18 -11.21 23.67
CA ILE A 224 26.62 -10.95 23.55
C ILE A 224 27.12 -10.11 24.74
N HIS A 225 27.98 -10.68 25.57
CA HIS A 225 28.65 -9.99 26.66
C HIS A 225 29.87 -9.19 26.16
N GLN A 226 30.07 -7.98 26.70
CA GLN A 226 31.20 -7.10 26.37
C GLN A 226 31.29 -6.70 24.89
N ALA A 227 30.16 -6.49 24.23
CA ALA A 227 30.12 -5.70 22.99
C ALA A 227 30.18 -4.21 23.34
N THR A 228 30.97 -3.44 22.59
CA THR A 228 31.08 -1.99 22.75
C THR A 228 29.99 -1.33 21.93
N VAL A 229 29.11 -0.58 22.57
CA VAL A 229 28.02 0.18 21.93
C VAL A 229 28.36 1.66 22.01
N SER A 230 28.37 2.33 20.86
CA SER A 230 28.73 3.74 20.71
C SER A 230 27.59 4.53 20.08
N ILE A 231 27.29 5.71 20.64
CA ILE A 231 26.33 6.68 20.07
C ILE A 231 26.89 8.08 20.31
N LEU A 232 26.98 8.90 19.26
CA LEU A 232 27.67 10.20 19.32
C LEU A 232 29.07 10.06 19.98
N ASN A 233 29.30 10.76 21.08
CA ASN A 233 30.56 10.73 21.85
C ASN A 233 30.53 9.74 23.04
N GLN A 234 29.47 8.94 23.18
CA GLN A 234 29.30 8.01 24.29
C GLN A 234 29.64 6.59 23.89
N LYS A 235 30.22 5.82 24.84
CA LYS A 235 30.50 4.39 24.70
C LYS A 235 30.09 3.64 25.96
N LYS A 236 29.41 2.50 25.79
CA LYS A 236 29.04 1.56 26.85
C LYS A 236 29.35 0.13 26.42
N VAL A 237 29.37 -0.78 27.39
CA VAL A 237 29.56 -2.21 27.13
C VAL A 237 28.36 -3.00 27.61
N THR A 238 28.01 -4.05 26.87
CA THR A 238 26.89 -4.93 27.22
C THR A 238 27.19 -5.83 28.42
N ASN A 239 26.19 -6.06 29.25
CA ASN A 239 26.23 -7.01 30.36
C ASN A 239 26.06 -8.48 29.87
N GLN A 240 25.98 -9.44 30.79
CA GLN A 240 25.85 -10.87 30.45
C GLN A 240 24.57 -11.22 29.69
N GLN A 241 23.55 -10.36 29.77
CA GLN A 241 22.28 -10.46 29.06
C GLN A 241 22.32 -9.74 27.71
N GLY A 242 23.48 -9.21 27.30
CA GLY A 242 23.64 -8.48 26.05
C GLY A 242 23.10 -7.05 26.10
N LEU A 243 22.78 -6.53 27.28
CA LEU A 243 22.12 -5.22 27.43
C LEU A 243 23.10 -4.13 27.84
N CYS A 244 22.95 -2.93 27.29
CA CYS A 244 23.50 -1.70 27.86
C CYS A 244 22.55 -0.52 27.65
N THR A 245 22.58 0.45 28.56
CA THR A 245 21.78 1.67 28.49
C THR A 245 22.69 2.88 28.35
N ILE A 246 22.37 3.79 27.43
CA ILE A 246 23.10 5.02 27.12
C ILE A 246 22.14 6.21 27.19
N GLU A 247 22.60 7.36 27.64
CA GLU A 247 21.82 8.61 27.61
C GLU A 247 21.71 9.12 26.17
N ARG A 248 20.53 9.55 25.73
CA ARG A 248 20.33 10.24 24.43
C ARG A 248 20.48 11.75 24.60
N CYS A 249 20.87 12.42 23.53
CA CYS A 249 20.67 13.85 23.46
C CYS A 249 19.16 14.12 23.36
N LYS A 250 18.62 15.02 24.19
CA LYS A 250 17.19 15.36 24.15
C LYS A 250 16.86 16.05 22.83
N ALA A 251 16.42 15.29 21.83
CA ALA A 251 15.80 15.86 20.64
C ALA A 251 14.50 16.54 21.07
N LYS A 252 14.40 17.86 20.91
CA LYS A 252 13.09 18.51 21.08
C LYS A 252 12.18 18.02 19.95
N ILE A 253 11.08 17.38 20.32
CA ILE A 253 10.05 16.98 19.38
C ILE A 253 9.31 18.23 18.95
N VAL A 254 9.44 18.61 17.68
CA VAL A 254 8.61 19.67 17.06
C VAL A 254 7.16 19.23 17.14
N LYS A 255 6.36 19.93 17.95
CA LYS A 255 4.91 19.70 18.01
C LYS A 255 4.29 20.21 16.72
N ARG A 256 3.85 19.30 15.84
CA ARG A 256 2.99 19.69 14.71
C ARG A 256 1.61 20.09 15.22
N ARG A 257 1.43 21.39 15.49
CA ARG A 257 0.11 22.01 15.42
C ARG A 257 0.21 23.52 15.15
N GLY A 258 0.08 23.88 13.87
CA GLY A 258 -0.50 25.14 13.44
C GLY A 258 0.39 26.38 13.31
N GLU A 259 1.54 26.48 13.96
CA GLU A 259 2.36 27.71 13.92
C GLU A 259 3.86 27.37 13.91
N GLU A 260 4.56 28.00 12.95
CA GLU A 260 6.01 28.12 12.73
C GLU A 260 6.90 26.88 12.97
N GLU A 261 7.49 26.38 11.87
CA GLU A 261 8.59 25.42 11.90
C GLU A 261 9.83 26.06 12.56
N GLU A 262 10.07 25.78 13.84
CA GLU A 262 11.42 25.87 14.38
C GLU A 262 12.18 24.62 13.92
N GLU A 263 13.09 24.80 12.96
CA GLU A 263 14.17 23.85 12.68
C GLU A 263 14.95 23.63 13.98
N GLU A 264 14.91 22.41 14.50
CA GLU A 264 15.82 22.01 15.56
C GLU A 264 16.69 20.87 15.05
N ASP A 265 18.01 21.09 15.14
CA ASP A 265 19.08 20.18 14.72
C ASP A 265 18.81 18.76 15.24
N ARG A 266 18.25 17.92 14.38
CA ARG A 266 18.37 16.47 14.57
C ARG A 266 19.78 16.11 14.15
N GLU A 267 20.69 16.03 15.12
CA GLU A 267 21.87 15.19 14.91
C GLU A 267 21.34 13.76 14.72
N ASP A 268 21.41 13.25 13.49
CA ASP A 268 21.08 11.86 13.21
C ASP A 268 21.98 10.97 14.08
N GLU A 269 21.40 10.39 15.14
CA GLU A 269 22.14 9.55 16.07
C GLU A 269 22.40 8.18 15.41
N ILE A 270 23.68 7.89 15.13
CA ILE A 270 24.13 6.58 14.63
C ILE A 270 24.57 5.74 15.83
N LEU A 271 23.98 4.55 15.97
CA LEU A 271 24.41 3.54 16.94
C LEU A 271 25.40 2.61 16.26
N ILE A 272 26.58 2.43 16.85
CA ILE A 272 27.62 1.52 16.37
C ILE A 272 27.90 0.47 17.44
N VAL A 273 27.91 -0.81 17.07
CA VAL A 273 28.25 -1.92 17.97
C VAL A 273 29.47 -2.65 17.46
N GLU A 274 30.49 -2.81 18.31
CA GLU A 274 31.76 -3.46 17.99
C GLU A 274 32.05 -4.63 18.95
N LYS A 275 32.45 -5.79 18.40
CA LYS A 275 32.91 -6.93 19.19
C LYS A 275 33.95 -7.73 18.41
N ASP A 276 35.16 -7.87 18.97
CA ASP A 276 36.22 -8.74 18.45
C ASP A 276 36.55 -8.52 16.95
N GLY A 277 36.41 -7.28 16.46
CA GLY A 277 36.66 -6.90 15.06
C GLY A 277 35.42 -6.91 14.16
N ASP A 278 34.27 -7.40 14.66
CA ASP A 278 32.97 -7.31 14.01
C ASP A 278 32.28 -5.97 14.35
N LEU A 279 31.48 -5.44 13.42
CA LEU A 279 30.83 -4.14 13.51
C LEU A 279 29.41 -4.18 12.93
N CYS A 280 28.46 -3.62 13.68
CA CYS A 280 27.08 -3.36 13.26
C CYS A 280 26.77 -1.87 13.42
N MET A 281 25.90 -1.32 12.57
CA MET A 281 25.40 0.05 12.70
C MET A 281 23.88 0.13 12.52
N GLU A 282 23.23 0.96 13.31
CA GLU A 282 21.84 1.36 13.14
C GLU A 282 21.78 2.88 12.96
N VAL A 283 21.12 3.29 11.87
CA VAL A 283 21.01 4.70 11.46
C VAL A 283 19.60 5.24 11.66
N ASN A 284 18.63 4.38 11.96
CA ASN A 284 17.22 4.73 12.12
C ASN A 284 16.77 4.58 13.58
N ILE A 285 17.41 5.33 14.50
CA ILE A 285 17.01 5.37 15.91
C ILE A 285 15.87 6.36 16.09
N TYR A 286 14.65 5.92 15.78
CA TYR A 286 13.49 6.75 16.00
C TYR A 286 13.24 6.95 17.50
N PRO A 287 13.06 8.18 18.00
CA PRO A 287 12.42 8.36 19.28
C PRO A 287 11.02 7.75 19.19
N SER A 288 10.71 6.85 20.10
CA SER A 288 9.31 6.50 20.34
C SER A 288 8.64 7.77 20.85
N ALA A 289 7.90 8.44 19.97
CA ALA A 289 7.02 9.51 20.41
C ALA A 289 6.04 8.86 21.39
N LYS A 290 5.90 9.45 22.58
CA LYS A 290 4.89 9.04 23.54
C LYS A 290 3.58 8.81 22.78
N ALA A 291 3.01 7.62 22.93
CA ALA A 291 1.62 7.42 22.58
C ALA A 291 0.82 8.24 23.61
N ASP A 292 0.59 9.52 23.29
CA ASP A 292 -0.21 10.40 24.11
C ASP A 292 -1.65 9.88 24.15
N ASP A 293 -2.38 10.21 25.22
CA ASP A 293 -3.80 9.93 25.27
C ASP A 293 -4.49 10.61 24.07
N VAL A 294 -5.20 9.84 23.25
CA VAL A 294 -5.80 10.34 22.02
C VAL A 294 -7.30 10.51 22.20
N TYR A 295 -7.82 11.69 21.85
CA TYR A 295 -9.26 11.84 21.68
C TYR A 295 -9.69 11.25 20.33
N VAL A 296 -10.61 10.29 20.38
CA VAL A 296 -11.26 9.74 19.19
C VAL A 296 -12.74 10.09 19.24
N TRP A 297 -13.34 10.31 18.08
CA TRP A 297 -14.75 10.69 17.99
C TRP A 297 -15.46 9.99 16.84
N HIS A 298 -16.78 9.89 16.97
CA HIS A 298 -17.67 9.49 15.90
C HIS A 298 -18.79 10.51 15.81
N VAL A 299 -19.08 10.97 14.59
CA VAL A 299 -20.07 12.01 14.30
C VAL A 299 -21.03 11.49 13.24
N PHE A 300 -22.31 11.73 13.45
CA PHE A 300 -23.38 11.33 12.55
C PHE A 300 -24.51 12.35 12.60
N ASN A 301 -25.38 12.32 11.59
CA ASN A 301 -26.58 13.12 11.53
C ASN A 301 -27.83 12.21 11.61
N ASP A 302 -29.02 12.79 11.71
CA ASP A 302 -30.26 12.02 11.87
C ASP A 302 -30.83 11.48 10.53
N ARG A 303 -30.53 12.13 9.40
CA ARG A 303 -31.25 11.91 8.11
C ARG A 303 -30.38 11.82 6.86
N GLY A 304 -29.11 12.18 6.91
CA GLY A 304 -28.21 12.24 5.75
C GLY A 304 -28.41 13.46 4.85
N LEU A 305 -29.66 13.79 4.48
CA LEU A 305 -30.02 14.90 3.58
C LEU A 305 -30.84 15.98 4.30
N TYR A 306 -30.49 17.24 4.05
CA TYR A 306 -31.19 18.42 4.57
C TYR A 306 -31.40 19.46 3.47
N ARG A 307 -32.41 20.30 3.64
CA ARG A 307 -32.67 21.48 2.79
C ARG A 307 -32.34 22.77 3.53
N PRO A 308 -32.04 23.86 2.80
CA PRO A 308 -31.98 25.19 3.39
C PRO A 308 -33.23 25.48 4.24
N LYS A 309 -33.03 26.20 5.35
CA LYS A 309 -34.00 26.51 6.41
C LYS A 309 -34.45 25.34 7.29
N GLU A 310 -33.93 24.13 7.08
CA GLU A 310 -34.24 23.00 7.98
C GLU A 310 -33.38 23.02 9.25
N ASP A 311 -33.95 22.45 10.32
CA ASP A 311 -33.24 22.14 11.55
C ASP A 311 -32.29 20.96 11.31
N VAL A 312 -30.99 21.22 11.39
CA VAL A 312 -29.93 20.22 11.28
C VAL A 312 -29.52 19.76 12.67
N HIS A 313 -29.44 18.44 12.84
CA HIS A 313 -28.95 17.80 14.05
C HIS A 313 -27.69 16.97 13.76
N ILE A 314 -26.57 17.38 14.37
CA ILE A 314 -25.31 16.65 14.32
C ILE A 314 -25.02 16.11 15.72
N LYS A 315 -24.96 14.79 15.82
CA LYS A 315 -24.73 14.08 17.08
C LYS A 315 -23.42 13.34 17.02
N GLY A 316 -22.86 13.09 18.19
CA GLY A 316 -21.64 12.30 18.25
C GLY A 316 -21.22 11.97 19.65
N TYR A 317 -20.12 11.25 19.73
CA TYR A 317 -19.45 10.96 20.98
C TYR A 317 -17.95 11.03 20.83
N VAL A 318 -17.29 11.38 21.92
CA VAL A 318 -15.84 11.48 22.05
C VAL A 318 -15.39 10.54 23.16
N ARG A 319 -14.28 9.86 22.93
CA ARG A 319 -13.57 9.02 23.90
C ARG A 319 -12.15 9.52 24.02
N LEU A 320 -11.62 9.48 25.24
CA LEU A 320 -10.19 9.58 25.47
C LEU A 320 -9.66 8.15 25.52
N LEU A 321 -8.84 7.78 24.54
CA LEU A 321 -8.08 6.54 24.57
C LEU A 321 -6.85 6.79 25.43
N LYS A 322 -6.88 6.26 26.65
CA LYS A 322 -5.70 6.26 27.52
C LYS A 322 -4.76 5.17 27.08
N ILE A 323 -3.49 5.52 26.95
CA ILE A 323 -2.46 4.53 26.63
C ILE A 323 -1.82 4.07 27.94
N GLU A 324 -2.09 2.82 28.30
CA GLU A 324 -1.57 2.18 29.51
C GLU A 324 -0.68 1.00 29.07
N GLY A 325 0.63 1.24 28.95
CA GLY A 325 1.54 0.31 28.31
C GLY A 325 1.18 0.13 26.83
N GLU A 326 0.94 -1.10 26.39
CA GLU A 326 0.46 -1.40 25.03
C GLU A 326 -1.08 -1.29 24.88
N ALA A 327 -1.82 -1.17 25.98
CA ALA A 327 -3.27 -1.19 25.95
C ALA A 327 -3.86 0.20 25.64
N LYS A 328 -4.91 0.23 24.80
CA LYS A 328 -5.74 1.42 24.55
C LYS A 328 -7.05 1.30 25.32
N VAL A 329 -7.17 2.03 26.42
CA VAL A 329 -8.33 1.97 27.31
C VAL A 329 -9.27 3.16 27.04
N PRO A 330 -10.47 2.95 26.46
CA PRO A 330 -11.39 4.03 26.19
C PRO A 330 -12.06 4.54 27.46
N THR A 331 -12.02 5.85 27.67
CA THR A 331 -12.72 6.55 28.77
C THR A 331 -13.62 7.65 28.21
N TYR A 332 -14.64 8.06 28.99
CA TYR A 332 -15.53 9.14 28.58
C TYR A 332 -14.79 10.48 28.61
N ALA A 333 -14.70 11.13 27.45
CA ALA A 333 -14.19 12.49 27.37
C ALA A 333 -15.16 13.46 28.06
N GLN A 334 -14.62 14.46 28.74
CA GLN A 334 -15.37 15.55 29.35
C GLN A 334 -14.77 16.88 28.90
N GLY A 335 -15.60 17.92 28.79
CA GLY A 335 -15.14 19.25 28.42
C GLY A 335 -16.05 19.93 27.42
N ILE A 336 -15.46 20.88 26.70
CA ILE A 336 -16.12 21.69 25.67
C ILE A 336 -15.37 21.44 24.37
N ILE A 337 -16.11 21.22 23.29
CA ILE A 337 -15.58 21.08 21.94
C ILE A 337 -15.94 22.35 21.18
N ASP A 338 -14.93 22.96 20.55
CA ASP A 338 -15.12 23.97 19.53
C ASP A 338 -15.48 23.29 18.20
N TYR A 339 -16.48 23.81 17.50
CA TYR A 339 -16.88 23.30 16.19
C TYR A 339 -17.14 24.44 15.22
N THR A 340 -16.88 24.18 13.95
CA THR A 340 -17.21 25.07 12.84
C THR A 340 -18.00 24.29 11.80
N ILE A 341 -19.02 24.95 11.24
CA ILE A 341 -19.88 24.41 10.19
C ILE A 341 -19.51 25.13 8.90
N TYR A 342 -19.22 24.35 7.87
CA TYR A 342 -18.94 24.82 6.51
C TYR A 342 -20.01 24.32 5.53
N ASP A 343 -20.21 25.02 4.43
CA ASP A 343 -20.99 24.53 3.30
C ASP A 343 -20.14 23.77 2.26
N SER A 344 -20.75 23.34 1.15
CA SER A 344 -20.08 22.55 0.09
C SER A 344 -18.93 23.29 -0.62
N ARG A 345 -18.81 24.61 -0.44
CA ARG A 345 -17.71 25.43 -0.99
C ARG A 345 -16.72 25.86 0.09
N HIS A 346 -16.78 25.27 1.28
CA HIS A 346 -15.98 25.62 2.45
C HIS A 346 -16.22 27.05 2.98
N GLU A 347 -17.38 27.65 2.67
CA GLU A 347 -17.79 28.90 3.31
C GLU A 347 -18.26 28.62 4.74
N GLU A 348 -17.76 29.39 5.71
CA GLU A 348 -18.13 29.24 7.11
C GLU A 348 -19.56 29.73 7.37
N LEU A 349 -20.41 28.83 7.85
CA LEU A 349 -21.80 29.14 8.21
C LEU A 349 -21.94 29.54 9.67
N GLN A 350 -21.20 28.86 10.56
CA GLN A 350 -21.27 29.08 12.00
C GLN A 350 -20.05 28.47 12.71
N GLN A 351 -19.47 29.20 13.65
CA GLN A 351 -18.55 28.69 14.64
C GLN A 351 -19.17 28.76 16.04
N SER A 352 -19.06 27.69 16.84
CA SER A 352 -19.58 27.68 18.20
C SER A 352 -18.94 26.60 19.07
N LYS A 353 -19.49 26.40 20.27
CA LYS A 353 -18.99 25.44 21.26
C LYS A 353 -20.10 24.53 21.74
N VAL A 354 -19.78 23.24 21.98
CA VAL A 354 -20.70 22.28 22.57
C VAL A 354 -20.07 21.61 23.80
N LYS A 355 -20.80 21.56 24.91
CA LYS A 355 -20.37 20.87 26.12
C LYS A 355 -20.67 19.38 26.01
N LEU A 356 -19.68 18.54 26.28
CA LEU A 356 -19.85 17.10 26.36
C LEU A 356 -20.70 16.69 27.57
N SER A 357 -21.53 15.67 27.38
CA SER A 357 -22.22 14.99 28.48
C SER A 357 -21.24 14.21 29.36
N ARG A 358 -21.72 13.71 30.51
CA ARG A 358 -20.93 12.80 31.37
C ARG A 358 -20.49 11.50 30.68
N TYR A 359 -21.11 11.17 29.53
CA TYR A 359 -20.79 10.01 28.70
C TYR A 359 -19.99 10.38 27.45
N GLY A 360 -19.45 11.60 27.40
CA GLY A 360 -18.72 12.12 26.26
C GLY A 360 -19.57 12.26 25.00
N THR A 361 -20.88 12.43 25.10
CA THR A 361 -21.76 12.63 23.95
C THR A 361 -22.05 14.12 23.72
N PHE A 362 -22.35 14.51 22.48
CA PHE A 362 -22.81 15.86 22.13
C PHE A 362 -23.98 15.82 21.14
N ASP A 363 -24.73 16.92 21.12
CA ASP A 363 -25.83 17.19 20.20
C ASP A 363 -25.77 18.66 19.79
N ILE A 364 -25.43 18.90 18.53
CA ILE A 364 -25.35 20.21 17.92
C ILE A 364 -26.62 20.41 17.10
N LYS A 365 -27.31 21.53 17.34
CA LYS A 365 -28.47 21.96 16.59
C LYS A 365 -28.21 23.32 15.96
N PHE A 366 -28.51 23.45 14.67
CA PHE A 366 -28.50 24.73 13.96
C PHE A 366 -29.54 24.72 12.83
N ILE A 367 -29.90 25.90 12.34
CA ILE A 367 -30.78 26.05 11.17
C ILE A 367 -29.88 26.29 9.97
N LEU A 368 -30.04 25.50 8.91
CA LEU A 368 -29.27 25.69 7.69
C LEU A 368 -29.68 27.03 7.02
N PRO A 369 -28.75 27.95 6.72
CA PRO A 369 -29.10 29.22 6.08
C PRO A 369 -29.76 29.03 4.71
N ASP A 370 -30.61 29.98 4.31
CA ASP A 370 -31.30 29.94 3.01
C ASP A 370 -30.34 30.00 1.81
N ASN A 371 -29.21 30.67 2.00
CA ASN A 371 -28.17 30.90 1.00
C ASN A 371 -27.01 29.91 1.09
N ALA A 372 -27.14 28.81 1.85
CA ALA A 372 -26.10 27.78 1.91
C ALA A 372 -25.94 27.11 0.53
N ASN A 373 -24.70 26.91 0.08
CA ASN A 373 -24.44 26.24 -1.19
C ASN A 373 -24.91 24.77 -1.12
N LEU A 374 -25.61 24.32 -2.17
CA LEU A 374 -26.01 22.92 -2.30
C LEU A 374 -24.79 22.05 -2.66
N GLY A 375 -24.78 20.81 -2.16
CA GLY A 375 -23.73 19.84 -2.45
C GLY A 375 -23.38 18.99 -1.23
N LYS A 376 -22.38 18.13 -1.40
CA LYS A 376 -21.80 17.34 -0.32
C LYS A 376 -20.78 18.20 0.44
N VAL A 377 -20.76 18.07 1.76
CA VAL A 377 -19.78 18.69 2.68
C VAL A 377 -18.77 17.63 3.10
#